data_AF-A0A838F409-F1
#
_entry.id   AF-A0A838F409-F1
#
_cell.length_a   1.000
_cell.length_b   1.000
_cell.length_c   1.000
_cell.angle_alpha   90.00
_cell.angle_beta   90.00
_cell.angle_gamma   90.00
#
_symmetry.space_group_name_H-M   'P 1'
#
loop_
_entity.id
_entity.type
_entity.pdbx_description
1 polymer ?
#
loop_
_entity_poly.entity_id
_entity_poly.type
_entity_poly.pdbx_seq_one_letter_code
_entity_poly.pdbx_strand_id
1 'polypeptide(L)'
;MKNRTYVFLCIVFIFHSSSWAQLPLSILWEKSLGGSNNDEAYDIQNTNDGGYIVAGITYSIDGDVTVQKGYGDYWLVKLDSSGEIQWQKSYGGSGEDIAKSVQQTSDSGYIICGWSASFDQDISNHIGLWDIWVVKTDENGNIQWEKSLGGTDWEFSWSIQQTYDDGFIITGWSWSDDGDITVHYGSWLSSDIWIVKLDSSGNLEWQKTLGGSDTDRAPEVVQTSDSGYAVAGYSASDDIDVSGHHGSSSTFDYWIVKLNGSGDIQWQNSYGGTGDDYTQSIQQTTDKGFIVGGQSRSADGDITNHHGGADSSDFWILKLDSLGNIQWQNSLGGTLYDGAWSAIQTTNGYGVAGHTTSNDGDVQGWHGFTDYWVATLDYAGNLLHQKCLGGTNDEIPYAICQSSDGNLVVAGDSKSVDGDVTEHHNTNVYSDYWIVKLTGEDPSIVITPSVTHISMFPNPVQDFLIIKSTTPNKVSIQVNDLQGRQINFFNTGDHPNNNIQINTKNLFPGFYTVKLIYEKTGFCEVGKFLKQ
;
A
#
# COMPACT_ATOMS: atom_id res chain seq x y z
N MET A 1 72.92 7.33 41.88
CA MET A 1 71.45 7.41 41.98
C MET A 1 70.91 7.85 40.63
N LYS A 2 70.21 6.96 39.91
CA LYS A 2 69.60 7.25 38.59
C LYS A 2 68.14 7.65 38.83
N ASN A 3 67.77 8.91 38.60
CA ASN A 3 66.37 9.33 38.59
C ASN A 3 65.81 9.20 37.17
N ARG A 4 64.72 8.42 37.05
CA ARG A 4 63.99 8.16 35.81
C ARG A 4 62.96 9.25 35.58
N THR A 5 62.95 9.84 34.39
CA THR A 5 61.89 10.73 33.90
C THR A 5 60.74 9.87 33.38
N TYR A 6 59.53 10.07 33.89
CA TYR A 6 58.32 9.45 33.34
C TYR A 6 57.61 10.44 32.42
N VAL A 7 57.48 10.09 31.15
CA VAL A 7 56.65 10.82 30.18
C VAL A 7 55.27 10.15 30.17
N PHE A 8 54.23 10.89 30.54
CA PHE A 8 52.85 10.44 30.46
C PHE A 8 52.34 10.72 29.04
N LEU A 9 52.06 9.67 28.27
CA LEU A 9 51.46 9.78 26.94
C LEU A 9 49.94 9.63 27.09
N CYS A 10 49.20 10.75 27.01
CA CYS A 10 47.73 10.71 26.91
C CYS A 10 47.35 10.38 25.46
N ILE A 11 46.83 9.18 25.22
CA ILE A 11 46.21 8.80 23.95
C ILE A 11 44.73 9.18 24.04
N VAL A 12 44.33 10.20 23.29
CA VAL A 12 42.92 10.59 23.11
C VAL A 12 42.36 9.78 21.95
N PHE A 13 41.40 8.89 22.23
CA PHE A 13 40.62 8.21 21.18
C PHE A 13 39.53 9.17 20.69
N ILE A 14 39.69 9.69 19.47
CA ILE A 14 38.64 10.45 18.79
C ILE A 14 37.75 9.44 18.05
N PHE A 15 36.61 9.09 18.64
CA PHE A 15 35.55 8.38 17.93
C PHE A 15 34.94 9.35 16.91
N HIS A 16 35.16 9.09 15.62
CA HIS A 16 34.42 9.75 14.55
C HIS A 16 33.11 8.99 14.36
N SER A 17 32.00 9.55 14.85
CA SER A 17 30.67 9.15 14.41
C SER A 17 30.35 9.96 13.14
N SER A 18 30.41 9.31 11.98
CA SER A 18 29.83 9.86 10.76
C SER A 18 28.32 9.61 10.80
N SER A 19 27.55 10.66 11.07
CA SER A 19 26.12 10.69 10.83
C SER A 19 25.89 11.02 9.36
N TRP A 20 25.29 10.09 8.61
CA TRP A 20 24.82 10.36 7.26
C TRP A 20 23.38 10.85 7.38
N ALA A 21 23.10 12.09 6.98
CA ALA A 21 21.75 12.59 6.92
C ALA A 21 21.03 11.92 5.73
N GLN A 22 19.88 11.31 5.97
CA GLN A 22 19.00 10.81 4.93
C GLN A 22 18.43 12.02 4.17
N LEU A 23 18.44 11.98 2.83
CA LEU A 23 17.90 13.08 2.03
C LEU A 23 16.39 13.13 2.19
N PRO A 24 15.79 14.32 2.39
CA PRO A 24 14.34 14.44 2.53
C PRO A 24 13.64 14.09 1.21
N LEU A 25 12.35 13.74 1.30
CA LEU A 25 11.49 13.62 0.12
C LEU A 25 11.53 14.94 -0.68
N SER A 26 11.75 14.84 -1.98
CA SER A 26 11.78 15.98 -2.90
C SER A 26 10.97 15.67 -4.15
N ILE A 27 10.33 16.69 -4.71
CA ILE A 27 9.53 16.54 -5.93
C ILE A 27 10.50 16.34 -7.09
N LEU A 28 10.31 15.24 -7.84
CA LEU A 28 11.00 14.98 -9.09
C LEU A 28 10.25 15.61 -10.26
N TRP A 29 8.92 15.45 -10.26
CA TRP A 29 7.98 16.15 -11.13
C TRP A 29 6.60 16.13 -10.48
N GLU A 30 5.75 17.07 -10.89
CA GLU A 30 4.33 17.08 -10.58
C GLU A 30 3.53 17.48 -11.84
N LYS A 31 2.25 17.10 -11.87
CA LYS A 31 1.33 17.33 -12.99
C LYS A 31 -0.06 17.63 -12.47
N SER A 32 -0.62 18.76 -12.94
CA SER A 32 -2.04 19.08 -12.79
C SER A 32 -2.75 18.78 -14.10
N LEU A 33 -3.73 17.88 -14.09
CA LEU A 33 -4.47 17.46 -15.29
C LEU A 33 -5.97 17.69 -15.08
N GLY A 34 -6.63 18.31 -16.05
CA GLY A 34 -8.06 18.60 -15.92
C GLY A 34 -8.56 19.68 -16.86
N GLY A 35 -9.64 20.35 -16.47
CA GLY A 35 -10.25 21.45 -17.21
C GLY A 35 -10.87 22.50 -16.29
N SER A 36 -11.96 23.13 -16.73
CA SER A 36 -12.55 24.26 -15.99
C SER A 36 -13.46 23.86 -14.82
N ASN A 37 -13.70 22.57 -14.58
CA ASN A 37 -14.55 22.04 -13.50
C ASN A 37 -13.76 21.03 -12.65
N ASN A 38 -14.42 20.38 -11.68
CA ASN A 38 -13.76 19.37 -10.85
C ASN A 38 -13.28 18.19 -11.68
N ASP A 39 -12.07 17.74 -11.38
CA ASP A 39 -11.44 16.54 -11.85
C ASP A 39 -10.76 15.91 -10.62
N GLU A 40 -11.15 14.69 -10.25
CA GLU A 40 -10.67 14.03 -9.03
C GLU A 40 -10.05 12.66 -9.34
N ALA A 41 -8.76 12.46 -9.03
CA ALA A 41 -8.03 11.22 -9.31
C ALA A 41 -8.08 10.28 -8.10
N TYR A 42 -8.71 9.12 -8.23
CA TYR A 42 -8.90 8.21 -7.09
C TYR A 42 -7.89 7.06 -7.02
N ASP A 43 -7.29 6.65 -8.13
CA ASP A 43 -6.31 5.56 -8.15
C ASP A 43 -5.19 5.81 -9.17
N ILE A 44 -4.00 5.29 -8.86
CA ILE A 44 -2.82 5.28 -9.73
C ILE A 44 -2.05 3.97 -9.61
N GLN A 45 -1.72 3.38 -10.75
CA GLN A 45 -0.89 2.17 -10.82
C GLN A 45 0.26 2.32 -11.81
N ASN A 46 1.36 1.63 -11.52
CA ASN A 46 2.43 1.45 -12.50
C ASN A 46 1.92 0.59 -13.67
N THR A 47 2.45 0.88 -14.85
CA THR A 47 2.21 0.07 -16.04
C THR A 47 3.50 -0.62 -16.51
N ASN A 48 3.36 -1.72 -17.24
CA ASN A 48 4.46 -2.60 -17.66
C ASN A 48 5.52 -1.89 -18.52
N ASP A 49 5.15 -0.78 -19.18
CA ASP A 49 6.05 0.06 -19.98
C ASP A 49 6.86 1.07 -19.13
N GLY A 50 6.65 1.08 -17.81
CA GLY A 50 7.30 1.99 -16.86
C GLY A 50 6.58 3.33 -16.68
N GLY A 51 5.44 3.55 -17.35
CA GLY A 51 4.56 4.69 -17.10
C GLY A 51 3.50 4.40 -16.03
N TYR A 52 2.42 5.18 -16.05
CA TYR A 52 1.36 5.14 -15.03
C TYR A 52 -0.02 5.16 -15.67
N ILE A 53 -1.01 4.54 -15.02
CA ILE A 53 -2.42 4.68 -15.35
C ILE A 53 -3.14 5.30 -14.16
N VAL A 54 -3.93 6.34 -14.41
CA VAL A 54 -4.66 7.10 -13.38
C VAL A 54 -6.14 7.05 -13.71
N ALA A 55 -6.98 6.76 -12.72
CA ALA A 55 -8.44 6.72 -12.88
C ALA A 55 -9.14 7.61 -11.86
N GLY A 56 -10.26 8.19 -12.28
CA GLY A 56 -11.12 8.98 -11.41
C GLY A 56 -12.35 9.52 -12.15
N ILE A 57 -12.81 10.71 -11.77
CA ILE A 57 -13.93 11.40 -12.42
C ILE A 57 -13.49 12.72 -13.05
N THR A 58 -14.12 13.08 -14.17
CA THR A 58 -14.07 14.43 -14.73
C THR A 58 -15.47 15.00 -14.87
N TYR A 59 -15.65 16.27 -14.50
CA TYR A 59 -16.80 17.11 -14.85
C TYR A 59 -16.45 18.17 -15.91
N SER A 60 -15.23 18.11 -16.46
CA SER A 60 -14.64 19.08 -17.36
C SER A 60 -14.87 18.73 -18.83
N ILE A 61 -15.09 19.74 -19.67
CA ILE A 61 -15.30 19.56 -21.13
C ILE A 61 -14.20 20.22 -21.97
N ASP A 62 -13.14 20.66 -21.31
CA ASP A 62 -12.05 21.47 -21.82
C ASP A 62 -10.73 21.17 -21.06
N GLY A 63 -9.69 21.96 -21.31
CA GLY A 63 -8.34 21.69 -20.80
C GLY A 63 -7.73 20.46 -21.45
N ASP A 64 -7.24 19.55 -20.61
CA ASP A 64 -6.74 18.23 -21.03
C ASP A 64 -7.86 17.28 -21.41
N VAL A 65 -9.07 17.50 -20.90
CA VAL A 65 -10.24 16.64 -21.10
C VAL A 65 -10.81 16.90 -22.50
N THR A 66 -10.86 15.86 -23.32
CA THR A 66 -11.26 16.00 -24.74
C THR A 66 -12.66 15.50 -25.05
N VAL A 67 -13.23 14.65 -24.18
CA VAL A 67 -14.53 14.02 -24.38
C VAL A 67 -15.24 13.95 -23.04
N GLN A 68 -16.51 14.35 -23.02
CA GLN A 68 -17.45 14.16 -21.92
C GLN A 68 -18.80 13.77 -22.54
N LYS A 69 -19.48 12.82 -21.90
CA LYS A 69 -20.71 12.17 -22.33
C LYS A 69 -21.92 12.57 -21.49
N GLY A 70 -21.71 13.12 -20.29
CA GLY A 70 -22.78 13.53 -19.39
C GLY A 70 -22.36 14.55 -18.34
N TYR A 71 -22.85 14.34 -17.12
CA TYR A 71 -22.60 15.24 -15.98
C TYR A 71 -21.18 15.04 -15.44
N GLY A 72 -20.80 13.79 -15.17
CA GLY A 72 -19.45 13.41 -14.80
C GLY A 72 -19.17 11.99 -15.27
N ASP A 73 -17.99 11.73 -15.83
CA ASP A 73 -17.63 10.45 -16.45
C ASP A 73 -16.37 9.88 -15.80
N TYR A 74 -16.18 8.56 -15.94
CA TYR A 74 -14.89 7.93 -15.66
C TYR A 74 -13.86 8.61 -16.54
N TRP A 75 -12.79 9.14 -15.94
CA TRP A 75 -11.67 9.67 -16.69
C TRP A 75 -10.44 8.82 -16.43
N LEU A 76 -9.88 8.27 -17.51
CA LEU A 76 -8.74 7.38 -17.48
C LEU A 76 -7.59 8.00 -18.27
N VAL A 77 -6.46 8.20 -17.60
CA VAL A 77 -5.29 8.89 -18.16
C VAL A 77 -4.07 7.99 -18.10
N LYS A 78 -3.53 7.62 -19.27
CA LYS A 78 -2.24 6.91 -19.38
C LYS A 78 -1.12 7.92 -19.50
N LEU A 79 -0.17 7.83 -18.57
CA LEU A 79 1.05 8.64 -18.51
C LEU A 79 2.27 7.80 -18.88
N ASP A 80 3.29 8.45 -19.42
CA ASP A 80 4.63 7.88 -19.53
C ASP A 80 5.42 8.00 -18.20
N SER A 81 6.67 7.53 -18.19
CA SER A 81 7.52 7.56 -16.98
C SER A 81 7.88 8.97 -16.48
N SER A 82 7.71 10.00 -17.33
CA SER A 82 7.89 11.41 -17.00
C SER A 82 6.60 12.12 -16.59
N GLY A 83 5.46 11.43 -16.59
CA GLY A 83 4.17 12.00 -16.27
C GLY A 83 3.49 12.70 -17.45
N GLU A 84 3.99 12.53 -18.69
CA GLU A 84 3.33 13.13 -19.86
C GLU A 84 2.18 12.23 -20.36
N ILE A 85 1.07 12.84 -20.78
CA ILE A 85 -0.09 12.10 -21.30
C ILE A 85 0.28 11.39 -22.60
N GLN A 86 0.14 10.06 -22.60
CA GLN A 86 0.22 9.23 -23.80
C GLN A 86 -1.14 9.13 -24.49
N TRP A 87 -2.20 8.92 -23.70
CA TRP A 87 -3.60 8.97 -24.13
C TRP A 87 -4.51 9.17 -22.91
N GLN A 88 -5.71 9.68 -23.16
CA GLN A 88 -6.79 9.69 -22.16
C GLN A 88 -8.13 9.34 -22.80
N LYS A 89 -9.05 8.83 -21.97
CA LYS A 89 -10.38 8.35 -22.37
C LYS A 89 -11.39 8.69 -21.29
N SER A 90 -12.61 8.98 -21.74
CA SER A 90 -13.77 9.12 -20.85
C SER A 90 -14.80 8.05 -21.15
N TYR A 91 -15.31 7.40 -20.11
CA TYR A 91 -16.33 6.36 -20.19
C TYR A 91 -17.52 6.73 -19.31
N GLY A 92 -18.72 6.60 -19.84
CA GLY A 92 -19.90 7.02 -19.10
C GLY A 92 -21.13 7.21 -19.97
N GLY A 93 -22.15 7.83 -19.37
CA GLY A 93 -23.44 8.11 -19.98
C GLY A 93 -23.94 9.50 -19.62
N SER A 94 -25.26 9.66 -19.54
CA SER A 94 -25.89 10.96 -19.24
C SER A 94 -25.88 11.34 -17.75
N GLY A 95 -25.66 10.37 -16.86
CA GLY A 95 -25.61 10.53 -15.41
C GLY A 95 -24.22 10.88 -14.88
N GLU A 96 -23.98 10.49 -13.64
CA GLU A 96 -22.71 10.63 -12.94
C GLU A 96 -22.05 9.25 -12.82
N ASP A 97 -20.84 9.13 -13.33
CA ASP A 97 -20.06 7.91 -13.39
C ASP A 97 -18.70 8.16 -12.73
N ILE A 98 -18.41 7.50 -11.61
CA ILE A 98 -17.20 7.70 -10.80
C ILE A 98 -16.32 6.46 -10.84
N ALA A 99 -15.10 6.54 -11.39
CA ALA A 99 -14.11 5.47 -11.30
C ALA A 99 -13.36 5.58 -9.97
N LYS A 100 -13.17 4.46 -9.27
CA LYS A 100 -12.44 4.41 -7.99
C LYS A 100 -11.17 3.59 -8.02
N SER A 101 -11.08 2.59 -8.89
CA SER A 101 -9.90 1.74 -8.98
C SER A 101 -9.62 1.32 -10.41
N VAL A 102 -8.33 1.20 -10.74
CA VAL A 102 -7.82 0.72 -12.02
C VAL A 102 -6.65 -0.22 -11.83
N GLN A 103 -6.59 -1.27 -12.65
CA GLN A 103 -5.40 -2.12 -12.73
C GLN A 103 -5.09 -2.48 -14.19
N GLN A 104 -3.80 -2.44 -14.56
CA GLN A 104 -3.35 -3.05 -15.80
C GLN A 104 -3.43 -4.58 -15.70
N THR A 105 -4.09 -5.22 -16.66
CA THR A 105 -4.31 -6.67 -16.69
C THR A 105 -3.20 -7.42 -17.43
N SER A 106 -3.13 -8.74 -17.22
CA SER A 106 -2.14 -9.65 -17.82
C SER A 106 -2.11 -9.63 -19.36
N ASP A 107 -3.22 -9.26 -19.99
CA ASP A 107 -3.35 -9.06 -21.44
C ASP A 107 -2.93 -7.65 -21.93
N SER A 108 -2.31 -6.84 -21.05
CA SER A 108 -1.89 -5.45 -21.27
C SER A 108 -3.01 -4.41 -21.37
N GLY A 109 -4.28 -4.82 -21.33
CA GLY A 109 -5.41 -3.93 -21.14
C GLY A 109 -5.58 -3.42 -19.71
N TYR A 110 -6.74 -2.85 -19.40
CA TYR A 110 -7.03 -2.31 -18.06
C TYR A 110 -8.41 -2.74 -17.59
N ILE A 111 -8.52 -3.06 -16.31
CA ILE A 111 -9.80 -3.25 -15.62
C ILE A 111 -10.03 -2.06 -14.71
N ILE A 112 -11.23 -1.48 -14.77
CA ILE A 112 -11.65 -0.30 -13.99
C ILE A 112 -12.94 -0.66 -13.26
N CYS A 113 -13.09 -0.20 -12.02
CA CYS A 113 -14.36 -0.24 -11.32
C CYS A 113 -14.68 1.07 -10.62
N GLY A 114 -15.95 1.24 -10.33
CA GLY A 114 -16.51 2.29 -9.50
C GLY A 114 -18.02 2.14 -9.52
N TRP A 115 -18.75 3.22 -9.74
CA TRP A 115 -20.21 3.16 -9.84
C TRP A 115 -20.78 4.14 -10.85
N SER A 116 -22.03 3.93 -11.24
CA SER A 116 -22.72 4.67 -12.30
C SER A 116 -24.18 4.92 -11.95
N ALA A 117 -24.64 6.15 -12.21
CA ALA A 117 -26.06 6.52 -12.24
C ALA A 117 -26.61 6.62 -13.69
N SER A 118 -25.83 6.18 -14.68
CA SER A 118 -26.16 6.26 -16.11
C SER A 118 -26.89 5.01 -16.61
N PHE A 119 -27.80 5.20 -17.57
CA PHE A 119 -28.60 4.13 -18.18
C PHE A 119 -28.45 4.09 -19.72
N ASP A 120 -27.44 4.77 -20.25
CA ASP A 120 -27.24 4.96 -21.68
C ASP A 120 -25.76 5.02 -22.09
N GLN A 121 -25.52 5.15 -23.40
CA GLN A 121 -24.21 5.25 -24.05
C GLN A 121 -23.31 4.02 -23.84
N ASP A 122 -22.28 4.13 -22.99
CA ASP A 122 -21.35 3.03 -22.73
C ASP A 122 -21.92 2.03 -21.72
N ILE A 123 -22.91 2.42 -20.92
CA ILE A 123 -23.47 1.60 -19.85
C ILE A 123 -24.65 0.79 -20.39
N SER A 124 -24.71 -0.50 -20.02
CA SER A 124 -25.88 -1.33 -20.27
C SER A 124 -26.33 -2.11 -19.03
N ASN A 125 -27.63 -2.42 -18.98
CA ASN A 125 -28.24 -3.21 -17.90
C ASN A 125 -28.13 -2.58 -16.50
N HIS A 126 -28.22 -1.26 -16.40
CA HIS A 126 -28.44 -0.54 -15.14
C HIS A 126 -29.77 -0.99 -14.50
N ILE A 127 -29.74 -1.22 -13.19
CA ILE A 127 -30.80 -1.84 -12.37
C ILE A 127 -31.40 -0.80 -11.42
N GLY A 128 -30.56 -0.14 -10.61
CA GLY A 128 -30.95 0.63 -9.44
C GLY A 128 -30.79 2.14 -9.56
N LEU A 129 -30.43 2.80 -8.46
CA LEU A 129 -30.10 4.23 -8.45
C LEU A 129 -28.64 4.44 -8.86
N TRP A 130 -27.75 3.69 -8.21
CA TRP A 130 -26.32 3.70 -8.45
C TRP A 130 -25.84 2.26 -8.42
N ASP A 131 -25.33 1.77 -9.54
CA ASP A 131 -24.82 0.39 -9.62
C ASP A 131 -23.30 0.40 -9.69
N ILE A 132 -22.66 -0.67 -9.23
CA ILE A 132 -21.24 -0.89 -9.51
C ILE A 132 -21.09 -1.04 -11.02
N TRP A 133 -20.16 -0.27 -11.59
CA TRP A 133 -19.85 -0.37 -13.01
C TRP A 133 -18.40 -0.81 -13.19
N VAL A 134 -18.23 -1.85 -14.01
CA VAL A 134 -16.94 -2.47 -14.29
C VAL A 134 -16.67 -2.37 -15.78
N VAL A 135 -15.50 -1.84 -16.14
CA VAL A 135 -15.09 -1.65 -17.54
C VAL A 135 -13.76 -2.34 -17.78
N LYS A 136 -13.73 -3.29 -18.72
CA LYS A 136 -12.48 -3.87 -19.24
C LYS A 136 -12.15 -3.24 -20.58
N THR A 137 -10.90 -2.83 -20.72
CA THR A 137 -10.38 -2.20 -21.94
C THR A 137 -9.20 -2.97 -22.53
N ASP A 138 -8.89 -2.70 -23.79
CA ASP A 138 -7.62 -3.08 -24.41
C ASP A 138 -6.48 -2.14 -23.98
N GLU A 139 -5.24 -2.39 -24.45
CA GLU A 139 -4.06 -1.59 -24.12
C GLU A 139 -4.16 -0.10 -24.56
N ASN A 140 -5.08 0.22 -25.48
CA ASN A 140 -5.32 1.56 -26.02
C ASN A 140 -6.55 2.24 -25.37
N GLY A 141 -7.12 1.62 -24.32
CA GLY A 141 -8.29 2.13 -23.62
C GLY A 141 -9.60 2.01 -24.42
N ASN A 142 -9.71 1.11 -25.40
CA ASN A 142 -11.01 0.82 -26.02
C ASN A 142 -11.75 -0.24 -25.19
N ILE A 143 -13.03 -0.01 -24.92
CA ILE A 143 -13.86 -0.96 -24.16
C ILE A 143 -13.93 -2.30 -24.90
N GLN A 144 -13.56 -3.38 -24.20
CA GLN A 144 -13.73 -4.76 -24.64
C GLN A 144 -15.07 -5.33 -24.14
N TRP A 145 -15.40 -5.06 -22.88
CA TRP A 145 -16.68 -5.37 -22.26
C TRP A 145 -16.91 -4.47 -21.04
N GLU A 146 -18.18 -4.36 -20.64
CA GLU A 146 -18.61 -3.65 -19.44
C GLU A 146 -19.71 -4.44 -18.71
N LYS A 147 -19.89 -4.17 -17.40
CA LYS A 147 -20.89 -4.80 -16.54
C LYS A 147 -21.40 -3.79 -15.51
N SER A 148 -22.72 -3.67 -15.40
CA SER A 148 -23.39 -3.15 -14.21
C SER A 148 -23.74 -4.29 -13.26
N LEU A 149 -23.47 -4.10 -11.97
CA LEU A 149 -23.70 -5.05 -10.89
C LEU A 149 -24.43 -4.33 -9.75
N GLY A 150 -25.61 -4.80 -9.36
CA GLY A 150 -26.38 -4.09 -8.34
C GLY A 150 -27.79 -4.62 -8.07
N GLY A 151 -28.51 -3.86 -7.25
CA GLY A 151 -29.91 -4.06 -6.88
C GLY A 151 -30.75 -2.84 -7.22
N THR A 152 -31.86 -2.65 -6.52
CA THR A 152 -32.73 -1.49 -6.75
C THR A 152 -32.27 -0.20 -6.07
N ASP A 153 -31.38 -0.29 -5.08
CA ASP A 153 -30.92 0.84 -4.27
C ASP A 153 -29.51 1.33 -4.72
N TRP A 154 -28.56 1.44 -3.78
CA TRP A 154 -27.22 2.01 -4.03
C TRP A 154 -26.12 1.00 -3.79
N GLU A 155 -25.29 0.80 -4.80
CA GLU A 155 -24.07 -0.01 -4.77
C GLU A 155 -22.85 0.82 -5.16
N PHE A 156 -21.82 0.74 -4.32
CA PHE A 156 -20.59 1.49 -4.50
C PHE A 156 -19.41 0.53 -4.47
N SER A 157 -18.53 0.57 -5.48
CA SER A 157 -17.27 -0.17 -5.52
C SER A 157 -16.09 0.77 -5.36
N TRP A 158 -15.09 0.36 -4.57
CA TRP A 158 -13.87 1.13 -4.36
C TRP A 158 -12.61 0.41 -4.84
N SER A 159 -12.64 -0.91 -4.99
CA SER A 159 -11.45 -1.68 -5.32
C SER A 159 -11.76 -2.85 -6.24
N ILE A 160 -10.89 -3.03 -7.24
CA ILE A 160 -10.89 -4.16 -8.16
C ILE A 160 -9.47 -4.67 -8.37
N GLN A 161 -9.32 -5.98 -8.40
CA GLN A 161 -8.02 -6.61 -8.67
C GLN A 161 -8.18 -7.83 -9.57
N GLN A 162 -7.34 -7.93 -10.60
CA GLN A 162 -7.17 -9.14 -11.39
C GLN A 162 -6.55 -10.25 -10.52
N THR A 163 -7.19 -11.41 -10.53
CA THR A 163 -6.78 -12.58 -9.77
C THR A 163 -5.87 -13.50 -10.59
N TYR A 164 -5.14 -14.41 -9.92
CA TYR A 164 -4.19 -15.34 -10.55
C TYR A 164 -4.78 -16.30 -11.59
N ASP A 165 -6.11 -16.45 -11.59
CA ASP A 165 -6.89 -17.22 -12.58
C ASP A 165 -7.37 -16.35 -13.76
N ASP A 166 -6.80 -15.14 -13.92
CA ASP A 166 -7.17 -14.09 -14.87
C ASP A 166 -8.59 -13.52 -14.69
N GLY A 167 -9.32 -13.91 -13.63
CA GLY A 167 -10.57 -13.29 -13.21
C GLY A 167 -10.38 -11.99 -12.44
N PHE A 168 -11.44 -11.51 -11.77
CA PHE A 168 -11.43 -10.23 -11.05
C PHE A 168 -12.15 -10.33 -9.72
N ILE A 169 -11.54 -9.84 -8.64
CA ILE A 169 -12.18 -9.67 -7.35
C ILE A 169 -12.52 -8.19 -7.15
N ILE A 170 -13.73 -7.92 -6.67
CA ILE A 170 -14.29 -6.59 -6.46
C ILE A 170 -14.79 -6.51 -5.03
N THR A 171 -14.60 -5.37 -4.38
CA THR A 171 -15.26 -5.08 -3.10
C THR A 171 -15.89 -3.69 -3.09
N GLY A 172 -16.93 -3.58 -2.27
CA GLY A 172 -17.70 -2.37 -2.10
C GLY A 172 -18.73 -2.56 -0.99
N TRP A 173 -19.84 -1.84 -1.10
CA TRP A 173 -20.99 -2.04 -0.23
C TRP A 173 -22.30 -1.83 -0.99
N SER A 174 -23.35 -2.48 -0.50
CA SER A 174 -24.70 -2.43 -1.05
C SER A 174 -25.71 -2.04 0.01
N TRP A 175 -26.76 -1.33 -0.41
CA TRP A 175 -27.96 -1.06 0.41
C TRP A 175 -29.15 -1.91 -0.05
N SER A 176 -28.96 -2.76 -1.06
CA SER A 176 -30.01 -3.56 -1.68
C SER A 176 -30.10 -4.96 -1.08
N ASP A 177 -31.31 -5.51 -1.07
CA ASP A 177 -31.59 -6.93 -0.76
C ASP A 177 -32.09 -7.72 -1.98
N ASP A 178 -31.94 -7.15 -3.18
CA ASP A 178 -32.43 -7.70 -4.44
C ASP A 178 -31.46 -7.50 -5.63
N GLY A 179 -31.95 -7.80 -6.84
CA GLY A 179 -31.14 -7.77 -8.06
C GLY A 179 -30.08 -8.87 -8.08
N ASP A 180 -28.82 -8.47 -8.23
CA ASP A 180 -27.69 -9.38 -8.11
C ASP A 180 -27.41 -9.74 -6.65
N ILE A 181 -27.79 -8.93 -5.67
CA ILE A 181 -27.53 -9.17 -4.25
C ILE A 181 -28.53 -10.19 -3.71
N THR A 182 -28.06 -11.10 -2.85
CA THR A 182 -28.89 -12.21 -2.33
C THR A 182 -29.24 -12.10 -0.86
N VAL A 183 -28.49 -11.30 -0.09
CA VAL A 183 -28.65 -11.11 1.34
C VAL A 183 -28.25 -9.69 1.71
N HIS A 184 -29.05 -9.08 2.59
CA HIS A 184 -28.77 -7.85 3.34
C HIS A 184 -29.09 -8.14 4.82
N TYR A 185 -28.13 -7.93 5.70
CA TYR A 185 -28.22 -8.15 7.15
C TYR A 185 -28.74 -6.91 7.88
N GLY A 186 -28.40 -5.74 7.36
CA GLY A 186 -28.72 -4.45 7.93
C GLY A 186 -30.19 -4.02 7.82
N SER A 187 -30.46 -2.82 8.34
CA SER A 187 -31.73 -2.12 8.08
C SER A 187 -31.69 -1.43 6.71
N TRP A 188 -32.84 -0.92 6.25
CA TRP A 188 -32.96 -0.13 5.00
C TRP A 188 -32.09 1.15 4.94
N LEU A 189 -31.44 1.54 6.04
CA LEU A 189 -30.57 2.71 6.12
C LEU A 189 -29.11 2.36 6.44
N SER A 190 -28.78 1.06 6.49
CA SER A 190 -27.40 0.60 6.64
C SER A 190 -26.95 -0.14 5.39
N SER A 191 -25.63 -0.31 5.28
CA SER A 191 -24.98 -0.96 4.14
C SER A 191 -24.21 -2.17 4.61
N ASP A 192 -24.13 -3.20 3.79
CA ASP A 192 -23.25 -4.33 4.03
C ASP A 192 -22.13 -4.39 2.99
N ILE A 193 -21.00 -5.01 3.36
CA ILE A 193 -19.90 -5.24 2.43
C ILE A 193 -20.36 -6.23 1.37
N TRP A 194 -20.14 -5.88 0.10
CA TRP A 194 -20.41 -6.77 -1.03
C TRP A 194 -19.12 -7.09 -1.77
N ILE A 195 -18.87 -8.39 -1.93
CA ILE A 195 -17.68 -8.92 -2.59
C ILE A 195 -18.13 -9.75 -3.79
N VAL A 196 -17.57 -9.44 -4.96
CA VAL A 196 -17.92 -10.10 -6.22
C VAL A 196 -16.67 -10.66 -6.88
N LYS A 197 -16.69 -11.95 -7.21
CA LYS A 197 -15.68 -12.60 -8.03
C LYS A 197 -16.23 -12.85 -9.43
N LEU A 198 -15.53 -12.33 -10.42
CA LEU A 198 -15.77 -12.54 -11.83
C LEU A 198 -14.71 -13.45 -12.46
N ASP A 199 -15.08 -14.14 -13.53
CA ASP A 199 -14.14 -14.82 -14.43
C ASP A 199 -13.45 -13.81 -15.38
N SER A 200 -12.51 -14.29 -16.19
CA SER A 200 -11.77 -13.44 -17.14
C SER A 200 -12.64 -12.77 -18.23
N SER A 201 -13.87 -13.25 -18.42
CA SER A 201 -14.86 -12.69 -19.36
C SER A 201 -15.90 -11.81 -18.66
N GLY A 202 -15.74 -11.53 -17.37
CA GLY A 202 -16.65 -10.71 -16.57
C GLY A 202 -17.94 -11.42 -16.17
N ASN A 203 -18.01 -12.76 -16.21
CA ASN A 203 -19.16 -13.49 -15.70
C ASN A 203 -19.00 -13.76 -14.19
N LEU A 204 -20.09 -13.68 -13.44
CA LEU A 204 -20.11 -13.98 -12.02
C LEU A 204 -19.71 -15.44 -11.73
N GLU A 205 -18.68 -15.63 -10.91
CA GLU A 205 -18.30 -16.93 -10.36
C GLU A 205 -18.92 -17.15 -8.98
N TRP A 206 -18.78 -16.17 -8.10
CA TRP A 206 -19.42 -16.15 -6.79
C TRP A 206 -19.50 -14.71 -6.24
N GLN A 207 -20.36 -14.51 -5.27
CA GLN A 207 -20.47 -13.28 -4.50
C GLN A 207 -20.72 -13.58 -3.02
N LYS A 208 -20.41 -12.63 -2.14
CA LYS A 208 -20.65 -12.70 -0.70
C LYS A 208 -21.08 -11.33 -0.18
N THR A 209 -22.11 -11.32 0.67
CA THR A 209 -22.40 -10.19 1.55
C THR A 209 -21.77 -10.49 2.91
N LEU A 210 -21.04 -9.54 3.49
CA LEU A 210 -20.44 -9.64 4.82
C LEU A 210 -20.85 -8.43 5.67
N GLY A 211 -21.09 -8.64 6.96
CA GLY A 211 -21.42 -7.55 7.87
C GLY A 211 -22.29 -7.99 9.04
N GLY A 212 -23.04 -7.05 9.59
CA GLY A 212 -23.96 -7.26 10.69
C GLY A 212 -25.23 -6.43 10.57
N SER A 213 -25.84 -6.11 11.71
CA SER A 213 -27.10 -5.37 11.73
C SER A 213 -26.97 -3.86 11.49
N ASP A 214 -25.76 -3.32 11.62
CA ASP A 214 -25.45 -1.90 11.43
C ASP A 214 -24.72 -1.68 10.09
N THR A 215 -23.89 -0.63 9.97
CA THR A 215 -23.22 -0.27 8.71
C THR A 215 -21.84 -0.89 8.62
N ASP A 216 -21.58 -1.58 7.51
CA ASP A 216 -20.35 -2.27 7.17
C ASP A 216 -19.91 -1.86 5.75
N ARG A 217 -18.65 -1.47 5.59
CA ARG A 217 -18.11 -1.00 4.29
C ARG A 217 -16.66 -1.44 4.09
N ALA A 218 -16.29 -1.76 2.86
CA ALA A 218 -14.94 -2.21 2.51
C ALA A 218 -14.38 -1.43 1.33
N PRO A 219 -13.45 -0.49 1.54
CA PRO A 219 -12.80 0.22 0.45
C PRO A 219 -11.79 -0.64 -0.33
N GLU A 220 -11.17 -1.67 0.27
CA GLU A 220 -10.05 -2.38 -0.37
C GLU A 220 -10.10 -3.90 -0.24
N VAL A 221 -9.80 -4.60 -1.33
CA VAL A 221 -9.61 -6.06 -1.38
C VAL A 221 -8.35 -6.43 -2.14
N VAL A 222 -7.58 -7.38 -1.60
CA VAL A 222 -6.40 -7.93 -2.26
C VAL A 222 -6.42 -9.45 -2.27
N GLN A 223 -6.08 -10.05 -3.41
CA GLN A 223 -5.77 -11.47 -3.50
C GLN A 223 -4.46 -11.75 -2.78
N THR A 224 -4.50 -12.78 -1.95
CA THR A 224 -3.37 -13.21 -1.13
C THR A 224 -2.63 -14.39 -1.78
N SER A 225 -1.36 -14.55 -1.42
CA SER A 225 -0.45 -15.57 -1.96
C SER A 225 -0.89 -17.03 -1.72
N ASP A 226 -1.88 -17.26 -0.86
CA ASP A 226 -2.52 -18.57 -0.66
C ASP A 226 -3.76 -18.78 -1.55
N SER A 227 -3.98 -17.89 -2.52
CA SER A 227 -5.14 -17.83 -3.42
C SER A 227 -6.48 -17.54 -2.72
N GLY A 228 -6.47 -17.12 -1.45
CA GLY A 228 -7.60 -16.45 -0.81
C GLY A 228 -7.54 -14.93 -0.98
N TYR A 229 -8.31 -14.21 -0.17
CA TYR A 229 -8.42 -12.75 -0.24
C TYR A 229 -8.32 -12.11 1.14
N ALA A 230 -7.83 -10.88 1.22
CA ALA A 230 -7.90 -10.05 2.41
C ALA A 230 -8.68 -8.78 2.09
N VAL A 231 -9.62 -8.43 2.96
CA VAL A 231 -10.52 -7.28 2.81
C VAL A 231 -10.26 -6.36 3.99
N ALA A 232 -10.04 -5.08 3.71
CA ALA A 232 -10.04 -4.05 4.74
C ALA A 232 -11.33 -3.25 4.63
N GLY A 233 -12.10 -3.28 5.71
CA GLY A 233 -13.31 -2.52 5.88
C GLY A 233 -13.39 -1.85 7.23
N TYR A 234 -14.49 -1.17 7.47
CA TYR A 234 -14.84 -0.62 8.77
C TYR A 234 -16.30 -0.95 9.07
N SER A 235 -16.58 -1.20 10.34
CA SER A 235 -17.85 -1.76 10.81
C SER A 235 -18.34 -1.03 12.05
N ALA A 236 -19.64 -0.74 12.08
CA ALA A 236 -20.35 -0.34 13.30
C ALA A 236 -21.09 -1.51 13.97
N SER A 237 -20.98 -2.71 13.40
CA SER A 237 -21.69 -3.93 13.81
C SER A 237 -20.87 -4.73 14.85
N ASP A 238 -21.55 -5.55 15.66
CA ASP A 238 -20.91 -6.53 16.58
C ASP A 238 -21.69 -7.86 16.60
N ASP A 239 -22.30 -8.20 15.46
CA ASP A 239 -23.10 -9.39 15.28
C ASP A 239 -22.95 -10.02 13.89
N ILE A 240 -23.50 -11.23 13.74
CA ILE A 240 -23.48 -12.05 12.51
C ILE A 240 -22.05 -12.44 12.13
N ASP A 241 -21.38 -11.70 11.25
CA ASP A 241 -20.01 -11.97 10.82
C ASP A 241 -18.97 -11.17 11.63
N VAL A 242 -19.39 -10.05 12.23
CA VAL A 242 -18.52 -9.11 12.94
C VAL A 242 -18.46 -9.48 14.42
N SER A 243 -17.28 -9.35 15.03
CA SER A 243 -17.14 -9.48 16.48
C SER A 243 -15.94 -8.71 17.01
N GLY A 244 -16.08 -8.15 18.22
CA GLY A 244 -15.00 -7.45 18.90
C GLY A 244 -15.00 -5.96 18.60
N HIS A 245 -16.14 -5.39 18.19
CA HIS A 245 -16.32 -3.95 18.06
C HIS A 245 -16.13 -3.26 19.42
N HIS A 246 -15.30 -2.22 19.47
CA HIS A 246 -14.97 -1.48 20.68
C HIS A 246 -15.94 -0.33 20.96
N GLY A 247 -16.57 0.18 19.91
CA GLY A 247 -17.44 1.34 19.94
C GLY A 247 -18.92 1.04 20.21
N SER A 248 -19.78 2.00 19.88
CA SER A 248 -21.23 1.79 19.81
C SER A 248 -21.68 1.51 18.38
N SER A 249 -22.94 1.14 18.18
CA SER A 249 -23.58 0.96 16.87
C SER A 249 -23.66 2.23 15.99
N SER A 250 -22.94 3.28 16.36
CA SER A 250 -22.89 4.57 15.68
C SER A 250 -21.45 5.05 15.47
N THR A 251 -20.46 4.24 15.85
CA THR A 251 -19.05 4.49 15.61
C THR A 251 -18.48 3.29 14.88
N PHE A 252 -17.40 3.50 14.15
CA PHE A 252 -16.81 2.47 13.31
C PHE A 252 -15.46 2.01 13.86
N ASP A 253 -15.19 0.71 13.80
CA ASP A 253 -13.85 0.14 13.99
C ASP A 253 -13.31 -0.35 12.65
N TYR A 254 -11.99 -0.51 12.53
CA TYR A 254 -11.42 -1.27 11.41
C TYR A 254 -11.94 -2.70 11.51
N TRP A 255 -12.39 -3.27 10.41
CA TRP A 255 -12.78 -4.66 10.30
C TRP A 255 -11.99 -5.33 9.18
N ILE A 256 -11.04 -6.18 9.54
CA ILE A 256 -10.17 -6.87 8.58
C ILE A 256 -10.59 -8.32 8.48
N VAL A 257 -10.88 -8.76 7.26
CA VAL A 257 -11.40 -10.10 6.98
C VAL A 257 -10.46 -10.85 6.04
N LYS A 258 -10.02 -12.05 6.43
CA LYS A 258 -9.34 -13.00 5.55
C LYS A 258 -10.31 -14.04 5.06
N LEU A 259 -10.41 -14.17 3.74
CA LEU A 259 -11.22 -15.16 3.04
C LEU A 259 -10.35 -16.24 2.41
N ASN A 260 -10.92 -17.43 2.26
CA ASN A 260 -10.38 -18.48 1.40
C ASN A 260 -10.69 -18.19 -0.09
N GLY A 261 -10.20 -19.02 -1.01
CA GLY A 261 -10.43 -18.83 -2.46
C GLY A 261 -11.90 -18.96 -2.92
N SER A 262 -12.78 -19.48 -2.06
CA SER A 262 -14.23 -19.59 -2.28
C SER A 262 -15.03 -18.48 -1.59
N GLY A 263 -14.34 -17.52 -0.97
CA GLY A 263 -14.96 -16.38 -0.28
C GLY A 263 -15.48 -16.69 1.13
N ASP A 264 -15.13 -17.83 1.74
CA ASP A 264 -15.53 -18.09 3.13
C ASP A 264 -14.50 -17.51 4.12
N ILE A 265 -14.98 -16.94 5.22
CA ILE A 265 -14.16 -16.34 6.28
C ILE A 265 -13.24 -17.40 6.90
N GLN A 266 -11.94 -17.14 6.88
CA GLN A 266 -10.92 -17.90 7.60
C GLN A 266 -10.67 -17.29 8.99
N TRP A 267 -10.58 -15.97 9.04
CA TRP A 267 -10.54 -15.18 10.27
C TRP A 267 -11.03 -13.76 9.98
N GLN A 268 -11.51 -13.09 11.01
CA GLN A 268 -11.81 -11.66 11.00
C GLN A 268 -11.40 -11.07 12.35
N ASN A 269 -11.02 -9.79 12.36
CA ASN A 269 -10.72 -9.05 13.57
C ASN A 269 -11.21 -7.61 13.43
N SER A 270 -11.80 -7.08 14.50
CA SER A 270 -12.02 -5.65 14.67
C SER A 270 -10.85 -5.01 15.42
N TYR A 271 -10.41 -3.83 14.97
CA TYR A 271 -9.41 -3.02 15.65
C TYR A 271 -9.92 -1.59 15.76
N GLY A 272 -9.89 -1.03 16.95
CA GLY A 272 -10.40 0.32 17.16
C GLY A 272 -10.46 0.73 18.62
N GLY A 273 -11.28 1.74 18.88
CA GLY A 273 -11.57 2.26 20.21
C GLY A 273 -13.01 2.74 20.31
N THR A 274 -13.26 3.71 21.18
CA THR A 274 -14.62 4.23 21.37
C THR A 274 -15.04 5.27 20.33
N GLY A 275 -14.11 5.79 19.54
CA GLY A 275 -14.32 6.77 18.47
C GLY A 275 -14.55 6.11 17.10
N ASP A 276 -14.51 6.92 16.04
CA ASP A 276 -14.53 6.40 14.68
C ASP A 276 -13.12 6.08 14.17
N ASP A 277 -12.93 4.87 13.68
CA ASP A 277 -11.72 4.34 13.10
C ASP A 277 -12.05 3.81 11.71
N TYR A 278 -11.54 4.50 10.67
CA TYR A 278 -11.77 4.15 9.26
C TYR A 278 -10.49 3.68 8.59
N THR A 279 -10.47 2.43 8.10
CA THR A 279 -9.40 1.97 7.21
C THR A 279 -9.74 2.30 5.77
N GLN A 280 -8.71 2.55 4.95
CA GLN A 280 -8.86 2.83 3.51
C GLN A 280 -8.08 1.85 2.63
N SER A 281 -7.00 1.25 3.15
CA SER A 281 -6.11 0.41 2.33
C SER A 281 -5.59 -0.81 3.08
N ILE A 282 -5.29 -1.85 2.32
CA ILE A 282 -4.58 -3.05 2.78
C ILE A 282 -3.69 -3.58 1.66
N GLN A 283 -2.49 -4.03 2.01
CA GLN A 283 -1.62 -4.76 1.09
C GLN A 283 -1.01 -5.96 1.80
N GLN A 284 -1.03 -7.13 1.13
CA GLN A 284 -0.25 -8.26 1.62
C GLN A 284 1.24 -7.99 1.42
N THR A 285 1.97 -8.02 2.53
CA THR A 285 3.42 -7.81 2.57
C THR A 285 4.17 -9.10 2.26
N THR A 286 5.45 -8.98 1.89
CA THR A 286 6.35 -10.09 1.52
C THR A 286 6.53 -11.15 2.62
N ASP A 287 6.30 -10.81 3.89
CA ASP A 287 6.30 -11.76 5.01
C ASP A 287 4.96 -12.53 5.18
N LYS A 288 4.02 -12.31 4.25
CA LYS A 288 2.64 -12.84 4.20
C LYS A 288 1.68 -12.24 5.23
N GLY A 289 2.13 -11.30 6.06
CA GLY A 289 1.27 -10.42 6.84
C GLY A 289 0.74 -9.26 6.00
N PHE A 290 0.19 -8.24 6.64
CA PHE A 290 -0.52 -7.14 5.98
C PHE A 290 -0.09 -5.79 6.51
N ILE A 291 0.08 -4.81 5.62
CA ILE A 291 0.12 -3.40 5.99
C ILE A 291 -1.28 -2.83 5.74
N VAL A 292 -1.84 -2.14 6.72
CA VAL A 292 -3.18 -1.54 6.69
C VAL A 292 -3.03 -0.06 7.04
N GLY A 293 -3.69 0.82 6.30
CA GLY A 293 -3.64 2.26 6.51
C GLY A 293 -5.02 2.90 6.50
N GLY A 294 -5.22 3.83 7.42
CA GLY A 294 -6.42 4.67 7.49
C GLY A 294 -6.26 5.79 8.52
N GLN A 295 -7.36 6.13 9.18
CA GLN A 295 -7.39 7.14 10.24
C GLN A 295 -8.10 6.63 11.49
N SER A 296 -7.76 7.22 12.64
CA SER A 296 -8.40 6.92 13.92
C SER A 296 -8.78 8.21 14.66
N ARG A 297 -9.99 8.25 15.22
CA ARG A 297 -10.45 9.29 16.17
C ARG A 297 -10.45 8.79 17.62
N SER A 298 -9.91 7.60 17.84
CA SER A 298 -9.87 6.92 19.12
C SER A 298 -8.56 7.20 19.87
N ALA A 299 -8.65 7.38 21.18
CA ALA A 299 -7.49 7.50 22.08
C ALA A 299 -7.44 6.37 23.13
N ASP A 300 -8.23 5.31 22.90
CA ASP A 300 -8.40 4.14 23.73
C ASP A 300 -8.55 2.88 22.87
N GLY A 301 -8.94 1.75 23.49
CA GLY A 301 -9.03 0.47 22.81
C GLY A 301 -7.65 -0.06 22.42
N ASP A 302 -7.50 -0.41 21.14
CA ASP A 302 -6.24 -0.88 20.57
C ASP A 302 -5.25 0.26 20.31
N ILE A 303 -5.72 1.50 20.13
CA ILE A 303 -4.91 2.62 19.65
C ILE A 303 -3.90 3.07 20.71
N THR A 304 -2.68 3.37 20.27
CA THR A 304 -1.65 3.98 21.12
C THR A 304 -1.08 5.25 20.49
N ASN A 305 -0.83 6.27 21.31
CA ASN A 305 -0.19 7.54 20.92
C ASN A 305 -1.01 8.42 19.96
N HIS A 306 -2.32 8.57 20.20
CA HIS A 306 -3.14 9.61 19.56
C HIS A 306 -2.64 11.01 19.93
N HIS A 307 -2.39 11.88 18.95
CA HIS A 307 -1.77 13.20 19.11
C HIS A 307 -2.78 14.32 19.37
N GLY A 308 -4.06 14.12 19.04
CA GLY A 308 -5.09 15.14 19.12
C GLY A 308 -6.19 14.95 20.19
N GLY A 309 -7.23 15.77 20.10
CA GLY A 309 -8.43 15.69 20.96
C GLY A 309 -9.52 14.76 20.42
N ALA A 310 -10.68 14.71 21.08
CA ALA A 310 -11.80 13.84 20.68
C ALA A 310 -12.40 14.18 19.30
N ASP A 311 -12.17 15.38 18.77
CA ASP A 311 -12.65 15.85 17.47
C ASP A 311 -11.51 15.94 16.43
N SER A 312 -10.50 15.08 16.53
CA SER A 312 -9.35 15.03 15.61
C SER A 312 -9.11 13.59 15.17
N SER A 313 -8.35 13.40 14.10
CA SER A 313 -7.92 12.08 13.66
C SER A 313 -6.43 12.08 13.35
N ASP A 314 -5.77 10.96 13.63
CA ASP A 314 -4.41 10.70 13.16
C ASP A 314 -4.42 9.64 12.06
N PHE A 315 -3.35 9.59 11.26
CA PHE A 315 -3.05 8.37 10.51
C PHE A 315 -2.99 7.22 11.51
N TRP A 316 -3.65 6.10 11.22
CA TRP A 316 -3.46 4.88 11.99
C TRP A 316 -3.07 3.75 11.05
N ILE A 317 -1.88 3.22 11.30
CA ILE A 317 -1.20 2.26 10.42
C ILE A 317 -0.94 1.00 11.22
N LEU A 318 -1.43 -0.14 10.72
CA LEU A 318 -1.24 -1.45 11.34
C LEU A 318 -0.35 -2.33 10.47
N LYS A 319 0.68 -2.92 11.08
CA LYS A 319 1.33 -4.11 10.52
C LYS A 319 0.79 -5.34 11.22
N LEU A 320 0.10 -6.17 10.46
CA LEU A 320 -0.46 -7.43 10.91
C LEU A 320 0.42 -8.60 10.45
N ASP A 321 0.42 -9.68 11.22
CA ASP A 321 0.91 -10.99 10.77
C ASP A 321 -0.14 -11.70 9.88
N SER A 322 0.18 -12.89 9.37
CA SER A 322 -0.72 -13.64 8.47
C SER A 322 -2.02 -14.14 9.14
N LEU A 323 -2.11 -14.05 10.47
CA LEU A 323 -3.26 -14.46 11.28
C LEU A 323 -4.06 -13.24 11.79
N GLY A 324 -3.66 -12.02 11.42
CA GLY A 324 -4.30 -10.80 11.90
C GLY A 324 -3.83 -10.34 13.29
N ASN A 325 -2.73 -10.85 13.82
CA ASN A 325 -2.21 -10.26 15.07
C ASN A 325 -1.40 -8.99 14.75
N ILE A 326 -1.60 -7.92 15.53
CA ILE A 326 -0.80 -6.70 15.44
C ILE A 326 0.66 -7.03 15.79
N GLN A 327 1.57 -6.82 14.83
CA GLN A 327 3.01 -6.87 15.05
C GLN A 327 3.53 -5.53 15.56
N TRP A 328 3.06 -4.44 14.94
CA TRP A 328 3.22 -3.07 15.42
C TRP A 328 2.07 -2.21 14.87
N GLN A 329 1.86 -1.08 15.52
CA GLN A 329 0.95 -0.02 15.07
C GLN A 329 1.63 1.34 15.22
N ASN A 330 1.22 2.31 14.41
CA ASN A 330 1.62 3.70 14.59
C ASN A 330 0.45 4.63 14.35
N SER A 331 0.30 5.58 15.27
CA SER A 331 -0.46 6.80 15.05
C SER A 331 0.52 7.90 14.64
N LEU A 332 0.28 8.56 13.50
CA LEU A 332 1.10 9.68 13.02
C LEU A 332 0.19 10.86 12.72
N GLY A 333 0.57 12.06 13.16
CA GLY A 333 -0.24 13.24 12.92
C GLY A 333 0.12 14.40 13.83
N GLY A 334 -0.84 15.30 14.03
CA GLY A 334 -0.75 16.45 14.90
C GLY A 334 -2.02 16.62 15.73
N THR A 335 -2.33 17.86 16.09
CA THR A 335 -3.50 18.14 16.95
C THR A 335 -4.82 18.27 16.18
N LEU A 336 -4.79 18.29 14.85
CA LEU A 336 -5.95 18.47 13.97
C LEU A 336 -6.24 17.19 13.17
N TYR A 337 -6.88 17.31 12.00
CA TYR A 337 -7.27 16.15 11.20
C TYR A 337 -6.13 15.72 10.28
N ASP A 338 -5.71 14.48 10.47
CA ASP A 338 -4.75 13.74 9.67
C ASP A 338 -5.37 12.37 9.34
N GLY A 339 -5.32 11.96 8.07
CA GLY A 339 -5.89 10.66 7.68
C GLY A 339 -5.20 10.02 6.48
N ALA A 340 -4.78 8.76 6.65
CA ALA A 340 -4.14 8.00 5.58
C ALA A 340 -5.18 7.44 4.62
N TRP A 341 -4.89 7.53 3.32
CA TRP A 341 -5.72 6.96 2.27
C TRP A 341 -5.12 5.68 1.70
N SER A 342 -3.79 5.62 1.57
CA SER A 342 -3.12 4.47 0.98
C SER A 342 -1.78 4.18 1.66
N ALA A 343 -1.54 2.91 1.96
CA ALA A 343 -0.30 2.41 2.53
C ALA A 343 0.22 1.22 1.71
N ILE A 344 1.50 1.28 1.32
CA ILE A 344 2.17 0.24 0.52
C ILE A 344 3.47 -0.22 1.18
N GLN A 345 3.83 -1.48 0.98
CA GLN A 345 5.18 -1.95 1.18
C GLN A 345 6.08 -1.44 0.05
N THR A 346 7.20 -0.84 0.43
CA THR A 346 8.25 -0.40 -0.48
C THR A 346 9.45 -1.35 -0.37
N THR A 347 10.43 -1.14 -1.24
CA THR A 347 11.71 -1.87 -1.23
C THR A 347 12.47 -1.74 0.10
N ASN A 348 12.26 -0.66 0.85
CA ASN A 348 13.03 -0.35 2.07
C ASN A 348 12.15 -0.24 3.34
N GLY A 349 10.84 -0.42 3.22
CA GLY A 349 9.93 -0.27 4.34
C GLY A 349 8.49 -0.11 3.85
N TYR A 350 7.86 1.02 4.20
CA TYR A 350 6.50 1.36 3.81
C TYR A 350 6.40 2.81 3.37
N GLY A 351 5.47 3.08 2.44
CA GLY A 351 5.09 4.42 2.01
C GLY A 351 3.61 4.63 2.31
N VAL A 352 3.25 5.78 2.85
CA VAL A 352 1.88 6.13 3.22
C VAL A 352 1.56 7.51 2.68
N ALA A 353 0.43 7.63 1.99
CA ALA A 353 -0.11 8.91 1.54
C ALA A 353 -1.47 9.14 2.19
N GLY A 354 -1.69 10.36 2.64
CA GLY A 354 -2.92 10.82 3.24
C GLY A 354 -2.98 12.34 3.25
N HIS A 355 -3.95 12.91 3.94
CA HIS A 355 -4.09 14.37 4.04
C HIS A 355 -3.77 14.84 5.46
N THR A 356 -3.37 16.10 5.59
CA THR A 356 -3.15 16.77 6.88
C THR A 356 -3.73 18.17 6.90
N THR A 357 -4.34 18.53 8.04
CA THR A 357 -4.71 19.91 8.39
C THR A 357 -3.86 20.41 9.57
N SER A 358 -2.93 19.59 10.06
CA SER A 358 -2.08 19.84 11.21
C SER A 358 -0.78 20.54 10.80
N ASN A 359 -0.18 21.28 11.73
CA ASN A 359 1.14 21.89 11.56
C ASN A 359 2.09 21.65 12.75
N ASP A 360 1.77 20.63 13.54
CA ASP A 360 2.47 20.19 14.74
C ASP A 360 2.53 18.66 14.82
N GLY A 361 3.04 18.12 15.93
CA GLY A 361 3.27 16.68 16.09
C GLY A 361 4.37 16.18 15.14
N ASP A 362 4.03 15.16 14.36
CA ASP A 362 4.90 14.58 13.32
C ASP A 362 4.88 15.40 12.02
N VAL A 363 3.87 16.25 11.84
CA VAL A 363 3.64 17.01 10.61
C VAL A 363 4.53 18.25 10.57
N GLN A 364 5.18 18.50 9.44
CA GLN A 364 5.93 19.74 9.21
C GLN A 364 5.80 20.21 7.76
N GLY A 365 5.69 21.53 7.58
CA GLY A 365 5.65 22.15 6.26
C GLY A 365 4.25 22.31 5.70
N TRP A 366 3.22 22.36 6.54
CA TRP A 366 1.83 22.65 6.13
C TRP A 366 1.69 24.04 5.49
N HIS A 367 0.99 24.12 4.36
CA HIS A 367 0.93 25.28 3.48
C HIS A 367 -0.44 25.99 3.43
N GLY A 368 -1.54 25.34 3.83
CA GLY A 368 -2.87 25.87 3.48
C GLY A 368 -4.03 25.38 4.32
N PHE A 369 -5.08 24.85 3.69
CA PHE A 369 -6.21 24.26 4.41
C PHE A 369 -5.92 22.80 4.70
N THR A 370 -5.83 22.02 3.63
CA THR A 370 -5.59 20.58 3.67
C THR A 370 -4.49 20.28 2.67
N ASP A 371 -3.39 19.67 3.11
CA ASP A 371 -2.26 19.35 2.25
C ASP A 371 -2.18 17.83 2.03
N TYR A 372 -1.58 17.39 0.93
CA TYR A 372 -1.05 16.03 0.87
C TYR A 372 -0.01 15.87 1.96
N TRP A 373 -0.03 14.73 2.63
CA TRP A 373 0.99 14.31 3.58
C TRP A 373 1.49 12.92 3.23
N VAL A 374 2.77 12.85 2.88
CA VAL A 374 3.43 11.61 2.49
C VAL A 374 4.46 11.24 3.55
N ALA A 375 4.34 10.05 4.12
CA ALA A 375 5.24 9.49 5.11
C ALA A 375 5.92 8.22 4.58
N THR A 376 7.16 8.00 4.99
CA THR A 376 7.90 6.74 4.76
C THR A 376 8.32 6.16 6.10
N LEU A 377 8.19 4.85 6.25
CA LEU A 377 8.45 4.11 7.48
C LEU A 377 9.46 3.00 7.20
N ASP A 378 10.31 2.66 8.17
CA ASP A 378 11.09 1.42 8.09
C ASP A 378 10.22 0.17 8.33
N TYR A 379 10.80 -1.03 8.17
CA TYR A 379 10.06 -2.28 8.39
C TYR A 379 9.53 -2.49 9.83
N ALA A 380 10.12 -1.78 10.81
CA ALA A 380 9.67 -1.78 12.20
C ALA A 380 8.62 -0.70 12.49
N GLY A 381 8.22 0.10 11.48
CA GLY A 381 7.24 1.16 11.59
C GLY A 381 7.80 2.51 12.03
N ASN A 382 9.12 2.68 12.17
CA ASN A 382 9.65 3.99 12.57
C ASN A 382 9.58 4.98 11.41
N LEU A 383 9.10 6.20 11.68
CA LEU A 383 9.06 7.29 10.69
C LEU A 383 10.47 7.66 10.22
N LEU A 384 10.71 7.56 8.92
CA LEU A 384 11.98 7.91 8.27
C LEU A 384 11.93 9.31 7.68
N HIS A 385 10.92 9.58 6.87
CA HIS A 385 10.68 10.88 6.27
C HIS A 385 9.20 11.19 6.22
N GLN A 386 8.90 12.48 6.20
CA GLN A 386 7.57 12.99 5.94
C GLN A 386 7.67 14.23 5.05
N LYS A 387 6.60 14.53 4.31
CA LYS A 387 6.49 15.76 3.54
C LYS A 387 5.05 16.17 3.32
N CYS A 388 4.74 17.42 3.66
CA CYS A 388 3.55 18.11 3.16
C CYS A 388 3.78 18.61 1.73
N LEU A 389 2.77 18.45 0.88
CA LEU A 389 2.75 18.96 -0.49
C LEU A 389 1.41 19.66 -0.72
N GLY A 390 1.44 20.85 -1.31
CA GLY A 390 0.22 21.57 -1.62
C GLY A 390 0.43 23.06 -1.78
N GLY A 391 -0.67 23.79 -1.71
CA GLY A 391 -0.73 25.23 -1.78
C GLY A 391 -1.61 25.81 -0.68
N THR A 392 -2.27 26.92 -0.98
CA THR A 392 -3.12 27.61 0.01
C THR A 392 -4.47 26.89 0.23
N ASN A 393 -4.95 26.07 -0.72
CA ASN A 393 -6.29 25.45 -0.69
C ASN A 393 -6.25 23.96 -0.26
N ASP A 394 -7.20 23.15 -0.75
CA ASP A 394 -7.30 21.73 -0.40
C ASP A 394 -6.58 20.86 -1.42
N GLU A 395 -5.79 19.93 -0.92
CA GLU A 395 -5.16 18.83 -1.62
C GLU A 395 -5.49 17.52 -0.88
N ILE A 396 -6.17 16.59 -1.56
CA ILE A 396 -6.49 15.26 -1.01
C ILE A 396 -5.84 14.17 -1.88
N PRO A 397 -4.90 13.36 -1.34
CA PRO A 397 -4.34 12.23 -2.07
C PRO A 397 -5.14 10.96 -1.77
N TYR A 398 -5.38 10.12 -2.79
CA TYR A 398 -6.12 8.87 -2.60
C TYR A 398 -5.24 7.64 -2.80
N ALA A 399 -4.20 7.72 -3.63
CA ALA A 399 -3.40 6.56 -4.00
C ALA A 399 -1.89 6.86 -4.04
N ILE A 400 -1.10 5.85 -3.68
CA ILE A 400 0.36 5.85 -3.78
C ILE A 400 0.86 4.54 -4.39
N CYS A 401 1.87 4.62 -5.27
CA CYS A 401 2.60 3.46 -5.75
C CYS A 401 4.12 3.72 -5.73
N GLN A 402 4.93 2.65 -5.63
CA GLN A 402 6.38 2.74 -5.82
C GLN A 402 6.71 2.39 -7.28
N SER A 403 7.32 3.30 -8.02
CA SER A 403 7.78 3.04 -9.39
C SER A 403 9.03 2.17 -9.44
N SER A 404 9.31 1.59 -10.62
CA SER A 404 10.41 0.63 -10.82
C SER A 404 11.81 1.18 -10.55
N ASP A 405 11.96 2.51 -10.55
CA ASP A 405 13.18 3.24 -10.18
C ASP A 405 13.29 3.48 -8.66
N GLY A 406 12.35 2.98 -7.86
CA GLY A 406 12.31 3.10 -6.40
C GLY A 406 11.58 4.35 -5.88
N ASN A 407 11.17 5.26 -6.78
CA ASN A 407 10.49 6.51 -6.43
C ASN A 407 9.03 6.30 -6.04
N LEU A 408 8.46 7.25 -5.31
CA LEU A 408 7.05 7.21 -4.92
C LEU A 408 6.24 8.11 -5.86
N VAL A 409 5.07 7.66 -6.28
CA VAL A 409 4.12 8.45 -7.06
C VAL A 409 2.79 8.47 -6.32
N VAL A 410 2.29 9.67 -6.06
CA VAL A 410 1.03 9.92 -5.35
C VAL A 410 0.08 10.59 -6.32
N ALA A 411 -1.19 10.19 -6.32
CA ALA A 411 -2.24 10.81 -7.09
C ALA A 411 -3.43 11.18 -6.20
N GLY A 412 -4.04 12.31 -6.53
CA GLY A 412 -5.27 12.78 -5.95
C GLY A 412 -5.78 14.02 -6.65
N ASP A 413 -6.37 14.94 -5.89
CA ASP A 413 -6.86 16.21 -6.41
C ASP A 413 -6.21 17.41 -5.68
N SER A 414 -6.14 18.54 -6.37
CA SER A 414 -5.72 19.83 -5.79
C SER A 414 -6.64 20.93 -6.25
N LYS A 415 -6.95 21.88 -5.36
CA LYS A 415 -7.66 23.15 -5.66
C LYS A 415 -6.72 24.36 -5.67
N SER A 416 -5.41 24.15 -5.50
CA SER A 416 -4.43 25.22 -5.38
C SER A 416 -3.83 25.60 -6.72
N VAL A 417 -3.48 26.88 -6.85
CA VAL A 417 -2.75 27.45 -8.00
C VAL A 417 -1.37 27.97 -7.59
N ASP A 418 -0.94 27.62 -6.37
CA ASP A 418 0.26 28.10 -5.70
C ASP A 418 0.92 26.99 -4.87
N GLY A 419 2.01 27.35 -4.18
CA GLY A 419 2.80 26.38 -3.41
C GLY A 419 3.60 25.43 -4.31
N ASP A 420 3.45 24.14 -4.07
CA ASP A 420 4.07 23.06 -4.85
C ASP A 420 3.28 22.74 -6.14
N VAL A 421 2.03 23.17 -6.23
CA VAL A 421 1.13 22.87 -7.35
C VAL A 421 1.44 23.81 -8.51
N THR A 422 1.73 23.26 -9.70
CA THR A 422 1.92 24.06 -10.91
C THR A 422 0.95 23.65 -12.02
N GLU A 423 0.74 24.56 -12.98
CA GLU A 423 -0.06 24.30 -14.19
C GLU A 423 -1.56 24.00 -13.94
N HIS A 424 -2.11 24.37 -12.78
CA HIS A 424 -3.53 24.22 -12.47
C HIS A 424 -4.43 25.06 -13.41
N HIS A 425 -5.52 24.46 -13.92
CA HIS A 425 -6.37 25.05 -14.96
C HIS A 425 -7.45 26.01 -14.41
N ASN A 426 -7.67 26.00 -13.10
CA ASN A 426 -8.78 26.71 -12.44
C ASN A 426 -8.36 27.86 -11.52
N THR A 427 -9.32 28.72 -11.14
CA THR A 427 -9.11 29.89 -10.25
C THR A 427 -9.48 29.64 -8.78
N ASN A 428 -8.96 28.57 -8.15
CA ASN A 428 -9.14 28.25 -6.72
C ASN A 428 -10.54 27.81 -6.26
N VAL A 429 -11.35 27.19 -7.13
CA VAL A 429 -12.70 26.71 -6.76
C VAL A 429 -12.89 25.24 -7.06
N TYR A 430 -12.46 24.83 -8.25
CA TYR A 430 -12.54 23.47 -8.72
C TYR A 430 -11.18 22.80 -8.64
N SER A 431 -11.19 21.49 -8.44
CA SER A 431 -9.98 20.67 -8.35
C SER A 431 -9.58 20.12 -9.70
N ASP A 432 -8.28 19.98 -9.93
CA ASP A 432 -7.70 19.19 -11.01
C ASP A 432 -7.09 17.90 -10.43
N TYR A 433 -6.85 16.88 -11.28
CA TYR A 433 -5.98 15.78 -10.89
C TYR A 433 -4.62 16.35 -10.53
N TRP A 434 -4.05 15.94 -9.41
CA TRP A 434 -2.69 16.28 -9.05
C TRP A 434 -1.87 15.03 -8.81
N ILE A 435 -0.88 14.80 -9.67
CA ILE A 435 0.02 13.65 -9.58
C ILE A 435 1.42 14.15 -9.26
N VAL A 436 2.00 13.63 -8.19
CA VAL A 436 3.32 14.03 -7.72
C VAL A 436 4.24 12.83 -7.65
N LYS A 437 5.37 12.88 -8.36
CA LYS A 437 6.46 11.92 -8.18
C LYS A 437 7.51 12.50 -7.25
N LEU A 438 7.75 11.78 -6.16
CA LEU A 438 8.74 12.11 -5.15
C LEU A 438 9.95 11.22 -5.31
N THR A 439 11.12 11.75 -4.94
CA THR A 439 12.28 10.90 -4.67
C THR A 439 11.87 9.82 -3.69
N GLY A 440 12.07 8.57 -4.10
CA GLY A 440 11.99 7.46 -3.17
C GLY A 440 13.15 7.48 -2.21
N GLU A 441 13.18 6.48 -1.34
CA GLU A 441 14.37 6.23 -0.53
C GLU A 441 15.54 5.92 -1.47
N ASP A 442 16.51 6.82 -1.48
CA ASP A 442 17.63 6.85 -2.40
C ASP A 442 18.22 5.44 -2.63
N PRO A 443 18.30 4.92 -3.86
CA PRO A 443 19.02 3.67 -4.13
C PRO A 443 20.52 3.77 -3.82
N SER A 444 21.05 4.99 -3.59
CA SER A 444 22.40 5.19 -3.05
C SER A 444 22.47 4.97 -1.52
N ILE A 445 21.31 4.97 -0.85
CA ILE A 445 21.07 4.33 0.45
C ILE A 445 20.58 2.91 0.19
N VAL A 446 21.39 2.14 -0.53
CA VAL A 446 21.57 0.76 -0.10
C VAL A 446 22.12 0.88 1.31
N ILE A 447 21.23 0.78 2.31
CA ILE A 447 21.59 0.01 3.48
C ILE A 447 22.04 -1.30 2.87
N THR A 448 23.35 -1.44 2.63
CA THR A 448 23.93 -2.77 2.63
C THR A 448 23.60 -3.15 4.06
N PRO A 449 22.63 -4.04 4.33
CA PRO A 449 22.35 -4.43 5.70
C PRO A 449 23.65 -5.02 6.16
N SER A 450 24.46 -4.22 6.88
CA SER A 450 25.93 -4.27 6.85
C SER A 450 26.30 -5.67 6.46
N VAL A 451 26.59 -5.95 5.17
CA VAL A 451 26.80 -7.34 4.78
C VAL A 451 28.07 -7.63 5.53
N THR A 452 27.91 -8.24 6.69
CA THR A 452 28.97 -8.59 7.58
C THR A 452 29.56 -9.73 6.82
N HIS A 453 30.51 -9.36 5.97
CA HIS A 453 31.17 -10.28 5.08
C HIS A 453 31.82 -11.31 5.98
N ILE A 454 31.22 -12.49 6.01
CA ILE A 454 31.84 -13.62 6.66
C ILE A 454 33.15 -13.86 5.94
N SER A 455 34.25 -13.68 6.67
CA SER A 455 35.56 -13.90 6.07
C SER A 455 35.85 -15.40 6.08
N MET A 456 36.17 -15.94 4.91
CA MET A 456 36.41 -17.36 4.74
C MET A 456 37.84 -17.62 4.30
N PHE A 457 38.52 -18.52 4.99
CA PHE A 457 39.89 -18.90 4.63
C PHE A 457 40.19 -20.36 4.99
N PRO A 458 41.07 -21.03 4.23
CA PRO A 458 41.60 -20.58 2.94
C PRO A 458 40.51 -20.59 1.85
N ASN A 459 40.56 -19.61 0.96
CA ASN A 459 39.73 -19.57 -0.24
C ASN A 459 40.65 -19.18 -1.42
N PRO A 460 41.05 -20.14 -2.29
CA PRO A 460 40.44 -21.46 -2.49
C PRO A 460 40.70 -22.47 -1.35
N VAL A 461 39.73 -23.36 -1.10
CA VAL A 461 39.75 -24.35 -0.01
C VAL A 461 40.08 -25.75 -0.52
N GLN A 462 40.82 -26.52 0.28
CA GLN A 462 41.02 -27.95 0.06
C GLN A 462 40.10 -28.76 1.00
N ASP A 463 40.50 -28.98 2.24
CA ASP A 463 39.78 -29.92 3.13
C ASP A 463 38.89 -29.24 4.17
N PHE A 464 39.27 -28.04 4.65
CA PHE A 464 38.54 -27.34 5.70
C PHE A 464 38.44 -25.85 5.42
N LEU A 465 37.24 -25.30 5.55
CA LEU A 465 36.97 -23.87 5.44
C LEU A 465 36.72 -23.31 6.85
N ILE A 466 37.42 -22.23 7.21
CA ILE A 466 37.12 -21.45 8.40
C ILE A 466 36.27 -20.26 7.98
N ILE A 467 35.12 -20.09 8.63
CA ILE A 467 34.17 -19.01 8.43
C ILE A 467 34.21 -18.13 9.68
N LYS A 468 34.61 -16.87 9.56
CA LYS A 468 34.50 -15.90 10.66
C LYS A 468 33.19 -15.15 10.58
N SER A 469 32.34 -15.32 11.58
CA SER A 469 31.14 -14.52 11.81
C SER A 469 31.50 -13.26 12.61
N THR A 470 30.72 -12.20 12.43
CA THR A 470 30.86 -10.95 13.19
C THR A 470 30.08 -10.96 14.50
N THR A 471 29.24 -11.98 14.75
CA THR A 471 28.40 -12.07 15.95
C THR A 471 28.59 -13.39 16.71
N PRO A 472 28.82 -13.36 18.04
CA PRO A 472 28.96 -14.57 18.85
C PRO A 472 27.57 -15.16 19.15
N ASN A 473 27.06 -16.03 18.28
CA ASN A 473 25.73 -16.64 18.44
C ASN A 473 25.67 -18.08 17.88
N LYS A 474 24.62 -18.81 18.29
CA LYS A 474 24.29 -20.14 17.76
C LYS A 474 23.81 -20.05 16.31
N VAL A 475 24.46 -20.80 15.42
CA VAL A 475 24.16 -20.77 13.98
C VAL A 475 24.06 -22.17 13.38
N SER A 476 23.19 -22.29 12.37
CA SER A 476 23.22 -23.42 11.42
C SER A 476 23.87 -22.97 10.12
N ILE A 477 24.54 -23.89 9.43
CA ILE A 477 25.29 -23.61 8.20
C ILE A 477 24.72 -24.44 7.07
N GLN A 478 24.34 -23.79 5.98
CA GLN A 478 23.90 -24.42 4.75
C GLN A 478 24.93 -24.15 3.64
N VAL A 479 25.34 -25.19 2.91
CA VAL A 479 26.22 -25.07 1.74
C VAL A 479 25.45 -25.44 0.49
N ASN A 480 25.41 -24.55 -0.50
CA ASN A 480 24.68 -24.76 -1.76
C ASN A 480 25.62 -24.69 -2.97
N ASP A 481 25.25 -25.37 -4.05
CA ASP A 481 25.88 -25.20 -5.36
C ASP A 481 25.44 -23.89 -6.04
N LEU A 482 25.99 -23.61 -7.23
CA LEU A 482 25.63 -22.40 -8.01
C LEU A 482 24.19 -22.40 -8.53
N GLN A 483 23.50 -23.55 -8.53
CA GLN A 483 22.09 -23.65 -8.88
C GLN A 483 21.18 -23.51 -7.65
N GLY A 484 21.75 -23.21 -6.47
CA GLY A 484 21.00 -23.02 -5.23
C GLY A 484 20.58 -24.34 -4.56
N ARG A 485 21.03 -25.50 -5.04
CA ARG A 485 20.70 -26.78 -4.42
C ARG A 485 21.54 -26.98 -3.16
N GLN A 486 20.89 -27.38 -2.07
CA GLN A 486 21.57 -27.70 -0.82
C GLN A 486 22.43 -28.96 -0.96
N ILE A 487 23.74 -28.79 -0.75
CA ILE A 487 24.73 -29.86 -0.80
C ILE A 487 25.05 -30.39 0.59
N ASN A 488 25.08 -29.51 1.60
CA ASN A 488 25.33 -29.88 2.99
C ASN A 488 24.62 -28.95 3.96
N PHE A 489 24.37 -29.47 5.16
CA PHE A 489 23.80 -28.73 6.28
C PHE A 489 24.48 -29.14 7.60
N PHE A 490 24.88 -28.16 8.40
CA PHE A 490 25.58 -28.37 9.67
C PHE A 490 24.85 -27.63 10.80
N ASN A 491 24.46 -28.35 11.85
CA ASN A 491 24.07 -27.75 13.12
C ASN A 491 25.32 -27.58 13.96
N THR A 492 25.78 -26.34 14.13
CA THR A 492 27.13 -26.12 14.65
C THR A 492 27.20 -25.81 16.15
N GLY A 493 26.08 -25.56 16.81
CA GLY A 493 26.05 -25.23 18.26
C GLY A 493 26.57 -23.82 18.56
N ASP A 494 26.90 -23.55 19.83
CA ASP A 494 27.40 -22.24 20.29
C ASP A 494 28.87 -22.02 19.91
N HIS A 495 29.18 -20.90 19.26
CA HIS A 495 30.55 -20.52 18.85
C HIS A 495 31.01 -19.22 19.51
N PRO A 496 31.60 -19.28 20.73
CA PRO A 496 32.00 -18.08 21.47
C PRO A 496 33.21 -17.33 20.87
N ASN A 497 33.93 -17.94 19.92
CA ASN A 497 35.17 -17.41 19.34
C ASN A 497 35.02 -16.90 17.90
N ASN A 498 33.78 -16.75 17.41
CA ASN A 498 33.43 -16.22 16.08
C ASN A 498 34.02 -16.97 14.86
N ASN A 499 34.78 -18.04 15.05
CA ASN A 499 35.37 -18.86 13.99
C ASN A 499 34.68 -20.23 13.94
N ILE A 500 34.10 -20.57 12.80
CA ILE A 500 33.41 -21.84 12.58
C ILE A 500 34.14 -22.62 11.49
N GLN A 501 34.53 -23.84 11.78
CA GLN A 501 35.24 -24.69 10.82
C GLN A 501 34.27 -25.74 10.23
N ILE A 502 34.20 -25.82 8.90
CA ILE A 502 33.45 -26.84 8.19
C ILE A 502 34.39 -27.73 7.34
N ASN A 503 34.04 -29.01 7.20
CA ASN A 503 34.78 -29.98 6.39
C ASN A 503 34.25 -29.95 4.95
N THR A 504 35.11 -29.59 4.00
CA THR A 504 34.80 -29.47 2.56
C THR A 504 35.42 -30.60 1.73
N LYS A 505 36.08 -31.58 2.34
CA LYS A 505 36.85 -32.62 1.64
C LYS A 505 36.04 -33.41 0.60
N ASN A 506 34.75 -33.64 0.86
CA ASN A 506 33.88 -34.42 -0.01
C ASN A 506 33.16 -33.58 -1.08
N LEU A 507 33.42 -32.27 -1.15
CA LEU A 507 32.89 -31.42 -2.22
C LEU A 507 33.72 -31.61 -3.48
N PHE A 508 33.06 -31.66 -4.64
CA PHE A 508 33.74 -31.65 -5.93
C PHE A 508 34.37 -30.26 -6.19
N PRO A 509 35.43 -30.16 -7.01
CA PRO A 509 35.98 -28.87 -7.40
C PRO A 509 34.92 -27.97 -8.05
N GLY A 510 34.80 -26.73 -7.59
CA GLY A 510 33.74 -25.82 -8.03
C GLY A 510 33.46 -24.67 -7.08
N PHE A 511 32.55 -23.78 -7.49
CA PHE A 511 32.08 -22.67 -6.67
C PHE A 511 30.89 -23.09 -5.83
N TYR A 512 30.90 -22.68 -4.56
CA TYR A 512 29.84 -22.94 -3.61
C TYR A 512 29.45 -21.65 -2.89
N THR A 513 28.21 -21.61 -2.42
CA THR A 513 27.75 -20.60 -1.46
C THR A 513 27.62 -21.24 -0.09
N VAL A 514 27.88 -20.47 0.96
CA VAL A 514 27.61 -20.84 2.34
C VAL A 514 26.67 -19.80 2.96
N LYS A 515 25.64 -20.26 3.65
CA LYS A 515 24.65 -19.44 4.34
C LYS A 515 24.69 -19.80 5.83
N LEU A 516 25.00 -18.83 6.69
CA LEU A 516 24.83 -18.92 8.13
C LEU A 516 23.42 -18.45 8.48
N ILE A 517 22.71 -19.22 9.30
CA ILE A 517 21.35 -18.91 9.76
C ILE A 517 21.39 -18.79 11.27
N TYR A 518 21.09 -17.60 11.79
CA TYR A 518 21.11 -17.29 13.22
C TYR A 518 19.80 -17.75 13.88
N GLU A 519 19.89 -18.76 14.74
CA GLU A 519 18.70 -19.46 15.27
C GLU A 519 17.76 -18.57 16.11
N LYS A 520 18.28 -17.49 16.73
CA LYS A 520 17.47 -16.58 17.57
C LYS A 520 16.75 -15.48 16.79
N THR A 521 17.34 -14.99 15.71
CA THR A 521 16.87 -13.78 15.01
C THR A 521 16.33 -14.08 13.62
N GLY A 522 16.56 -15.28 13.07
CA GLY A 522 16.24 -15.61 11.68
C GLY A 522 17.13 -14.91 10.66
N PHE A 523 18.04 -14.03 11.10
CA PHE A 523 19.00 -13.34 10.24
C PHE A 523 19.92 -14.33 9.53
N CYS A 524 20.37 -13.98 8.32
CA CYS A 524 21.23 -14.83 7.52
C CYS A 524 22.43 -14.06 6.93
N GLU A 525 23.62 -14.64 6.98
CA GLU A 525 24.81 -14.14 6.27
C GLU A 525 25.21 -15.12 5.17
N VAL A 526 25.69 -14.62 4.02
CA VAL A 526 26.07 -15.44 2.88
C VAL A 526 27.49 -15.14 2.41
N GLY A 527 28.23 -16.19 2.06
CA GLY A 527 29.57 -16.12 1.50
C GLY A 527 29.75 -17.07 0.31
N LYS A 528 30.75 -16.80 -0.53
CA LYS A 528 31.18 -17.68 -1.64
C LYS A 528 32.59 -18.22 -1.40
N PHE A 529 32.82 -19.49 -1.70
CA PHE A 529 34.15 -20.10 -1.69
C PHE A 529 34.38 -20.99 -2.90
N LEU A 530 35.64 -21.13 -3.30
CA LEU A 530 36.09 -22.00 -4.38
C LEU A 530 36.73 -23.26 -3.79
N LYS A 531 36.18 -24.44 -4.10
CA LYS A 531 36.79 -25.74 -3.80
C LYS A 531 37.77 -26.12 -4.90
N GLN A 532 39.01 -26.41 -4.53
CA GLN A 532 40.04 -26.98 -5.40
C GLN A 532 40.17 -28.49 -5.25
#